data_AF-A0A5B8MNW9-F1
#
_entry.id   AF-A0A5B8MNW9-F1
#
_cell.length_a   1.000
_cell.length_b   1.000
_cell.length_c   1.000
_cell.angle_alpha   90.00
_cell.angle_beta   90.00
_cell.angle_gamma   90.00
#
_symmetry.space_group_name_H-M   'P 1'
#
loop_
_entity.id
_entity.type
_entity.pdbx_description
1 polymer ?
#
loop_
_entity_poly.entity_id
_entity_poly.type
_entity_poly.pdbx_seq_one_letter_code
_entity_poly.pdbx_strand_id
1 'polypeptide(L)'
;MVRSSREGGVVIGWCHVYVGFLLFVYASCFFRQASGASSSASVGESFDCNVVETRNESHSLSRLKIASLNAEWLFDGKDDPSYSPWHPGKTSCPGMKHCGTEQGAQEHISKVSEYVKFVNADILNLMEVEDCNILREVIQRSDISEYTPLLRKGIDTATKQNVALLTKYAPTEPLYRLSSKHEYPVEGSKCGYSSSGKRTTLSKNYVAHFEINGMTIAFHGLHLKAFPKDPYSCAKREGQAKIARASIEESIAKGHEVVVFGDINDFSHEYKDVQDSEPRSSVLAILRGEKANGETDLINTMQYLPHEQRYSNWWDKNGNDVVDGAGEYSQIDHVLLTPRLASFISKVEIFHGYDPAMVSDHFPVIVEFDFSKPGDGGAGSYTGGGGRPRQAHRVDAEQKQEEEGSTATVTTTAEIIVGVLAFVGVTALVIKQMRKRKQRTDSSVGYQMTPRM
;
A
#
# COMPACT_ATOMS: atom_id res chain seq x y z
N MET A 1 -26.20 42.30 -72.88
CA MET A 1 -27.04 41.94 -71.71
C MET A 1 -27.10 40.42 -71.65
N VAL A 2 -26.36 39.80 -70.72
CA VAL A 2 -26.46 38.44 -70.16
C VAL A 2 -25.08 38.10 -69.54
N ARG A 3 -25.09 37.76 -68.25
CA ARG A 3 -24.24 36.82 -67.48
C ARG A 3 -24.24 37.26 -66.02
N SER A 4 -24.27 36.42 -65.00
CA SER A 4 -24.48 34.96 -64.87
C SER A 4 -24.50 34.70 -63.36
N SER A 5 -25.59 34.16 -62.83
CA SER A 5 -25.75 33.74 -61.44
C SER A 5 -25.01 32.42 -61.19
N ARG A 6 -23.91 32.42 -60.44
CA ARG A 6 -23.20 31.17 -60.09
C ARG A 6 -22.33 31.26 -58.84
N GLU A 7 -22.82 31.86 -57.75
CA GLU A 7 -22.07 31.84 -56.46
C GLU A 7 -22.88 31.38 -55.24
N GLY A 8 -24.21 31.25 -55.33
CA GLY A 8 -25.05 30.83 -54.19
C GLY A 8 -25.06 29.32 -53.88
N GLY A 9 -24.65 28.47 -54.83
CA GLY A 9 -24.78 27.00 -54.69
C GLY A 9 -23.67 26.34 -53.86
N VAL A 10 -22.48 26.94 -53.79
CA VAL A 10 -21.32 26.31 -53.14
C VAL A 10 -21.43 26.40 -51.62
N VAL A 11 -21.90 27.52 -51.07
CA VAL A 11 -21.96 27.74 -49.61
C VAL A 11 -22.96 26.81 -48.92
N ILE A 12 -24.08 26.47 -49.57
CA ILE A 12 -25.10 25.57 -48.99
C ILE A 12 -24.59 24.12 -48.97
N GLY A 13 -23.82 23.70 -49.97
CA GLY A 13 -23.23 22.36 -50.02
C GLY A 13 -22.25 22.09 -48.87
N TRP A 14 -21.37 23.04 -48.56
CA TRP A 14 -20.41 22.89 -47.46
C TRP A 14 -21.09 22.88 -46.08
N CYS A 15 -22.19 23.60 -45.92
CA CYS A 15 -22.94 23.62 -44.66
C CYS A 15 -23.58 22.24 -44.37
N HIS A 16 -24.14 21.58 -45.38
CA HIS A 16 -24.73 20.25 -45.21
C HIS A 16 -23.68 19.16 -44.97
N VAL A 17 -22.51 19.24 -45.60
CA VAL A 17 -21.40 18.30 -45.34
C VAL A 17 -20.86 18.47 -43.92
N TYR A 18 -20.75 19.71 -43.44
CA TYR A 18 -20.25 19.98 -42.08
C TYR A 18 -21.23 19.53 -40.98
N VAL A 19 -22.54 19.76 -41.18
CA VAL A 19 -23.58 19.27 -40.26
C VAL A 19 -23.67 17.75 -40.29
N GLY A 20 -23.54 17.12 -41.46
CA GLY A 20 -23.49 15.67 -41.59
C GLY A 20 -22.28 15.06 -40.88
N PHE A 21 -21.10 15.69 -40.99
CA PHE A 21 -19.89 15.24 -40.29
C PHE A 21 -20.00 15.39 -38.77
N LEU A 22 -20.54 16.51 -38.28
CA LEU A 22 -20.78 16.69 -36.85
C LEU A 22 -21.82 15.71 -36.29
N LEU A 23 -22.90 15.44 -37.03
CA LEU A 23 -23.88 14.42 -36.64
C LEU A 23 -23.27 13.02 -36.67
N PHE A 24 -22.39 12.72 -37.62
CA PHE A 24 -21.69 11.44 -37.66
C PHE A 24 -20.71 11.28 -36.49
N VAL A 25 -19.93 12.30 -36.14
CA VAL A 25 -19.03 12.29 -34.97
C VAL A 25 -19.83 12.20 -33.67
N TYR A 26 -20.92 12.96 -33.54
CA TYR A 26 -21.77 12.91 -32.37
C TYR A 26 -22.47 11.56 -32.23
N ALA A 27 -22.99 11.00 -33.32
CA ALA A 27 -23.60 9.67 -33.33
C ALA A 27 -22.57 8.58 -33.07
N SER A 28 -21.34 8.67 -33.59
CA SER A 28 -20.31 7.66 -33.32
C SER A 28 -19.75 7.74 -31.89
N CYS A 29 -19.71 8.93 -31.27
CA CYS A 29 -19.49 9.05 -29.82
C CYS A 29 -20.67 8.47 -29.01
N PHE A 30 -21.91 8.77 -29.40
CA PHE A 30 -23.11 8.29 -28.71
C PHE A 30 -23.26 6.76 -28.83
N PHE A 31 -22.98 6.18 -30.00
CA PHE A 31 -22.98 4.74 -30.21
C PHE A 31 -21.82 4.04 -29.51
N ARG A 32 -20.62 4.65 -29.41
CA ARG A 32 -19.54 4.12 -28.54
C ARG A 32 -19.92 4.13 -27.07
N GLN A 33 -20.72 5.10 -26.62
CA GLN A 33 -21.20 5.16 -25.24
C GLN A 33 -22.36 4.17 -25.00
N ALA A 34 -23.18 3.90 -26.03
CA ALA A 34 -24.29 2.95 -25.95
C ALA A 34 -23.88 1.47 -26.12
N SER A 35 -22.81 1.17 -26.87
CA SER A 35 -22.29 -0.21 -27.00
C SER A 35 -21.30 -0.61 -25.91
N GLY A 36 -20.93 0.32 -25.02
CA GLY A 36 -20.22 0.04 -23.76
C GLY A 36 -21.14 -0.31 -22.59
N ALA A 37 -22.46 -0.12 -22.72
CA ALA A 37 -23.44 -0.51 -21.72
C ALA A 37 -23.80 -2.00 -21.85
N SER A 38 -22.79 -2.88 -21.80
CA SER A 38 -23.03 -4.15 -21.13
C SER A 38 -23.38 -3.79 -19.70
N SER A 39 -24.50 -4.30 -19.21
CA SER A 39 -24.90 -4.21 -17.82
C SER A 39 -23.83 -4.86 -16.94
N SER A 40 -22.75 -4.14 -16.63
CA SER A 40 -22.03 -4.35 -15.39
C SER A 40 -23.03 -3.98 -14.32
N ALA A 41 -23.69 -4.99 -13.75
CA ALA A 41 -24.19 -4.84 -12.41
C ALA A 41 -23.08 -4.15 -11.62
N SER A 42 -23.37 -2.98 -11.06
CA SER A 42 -22.51 -2.36 -10.06
C SER A 42 -22.27 -3.46 -9.02
N VAL A 43 -21.09 -4.07 -9.06
CA VAL A 43 -20.64 -4.93 -7.98
C VAL A 43 -20.63 -3.99 -6.81
N GLY A 44 -21.65 -4.11 -5.95
CA GLY A 44 -21.79 -3.25 -4.79
C GLY A 44 -20.45 -3.24 -4.08
N GLU A 45 -19.90 -2.05 -3.89
CA GLU A 45 -18.68 -1.80 -3.13
C GLU A 45 -18.79 -2.51 -1.78
N SER A 46 -18.19 -3.69 -1.71
CA SER A 46 -18.21 -4.50 -0.51
C SER A 46 -16.96 -4.15 0.28
N PHE A 47 -17.18 -3.64 1.50
CA PHE A 47 -16.14 -3.42 2.51
C PHE A 47 -15.26 -4.67 2.66
N ASP A 48 -15.88 -5.85 2.66
CA ASP A 48 -15.21 -7.15 2.71
C ASP A 48 -14.97 -7.72 1.30
N CYS A 49 -13.81 -8.31 1.09
CA CYS A 49 -13.40 -9.02 -0.11
C CYS A 49 -12.87 -10.39 0.31
N ASN A 50 -13.60 -11.03 1.22
CA ASN A 50 -13.22 -12.32 1.77
C ASN A 50 -13.91 -13.50 1.07
N VAL A 51 -14.29 -13.31 -0.20
CA VAL A 51 -14.92 -14.36 -0.99
C VAL A 51 -13.80 -15.12 -1.70
N VAL A 52 -13.53 -16.32 -1.19
CA VAL A 52 -12.59 -17.26 -1.79
C VAL A 52 -13.43 -18.32 -2.50
N GLU A 53 -13.24 -18.48 -3.80
CA GLU A 53 -13.71 -19.69 -4.47
C GLU A 53 -12.93 -20.86 -3.87
N THR A 54 -13.55 -21.61 -2.96
CA THR A 54 -12.91 -22.77 -2.34
C THR A 54 -12.51 -23.75 -3.42
N ARG A 55 -11.22 -23.81 -3.69
CA ARG A 55 -10.61 -24.82 -4.53
C ARG A 55 -9.56 -25.48 -3.66
N ASN A 56 -9.54 -26.81 -3.63
CA ASN A 56 -8.45 -27.58 -3.02
C ASN A 56 -7.20 -27.48 -3.91
N GLU A 57 -6.78 -26.25 -4.19
CA GLU A 57 -5.59 -25.93 -4.98
C GLU A 57 -4.38 -26.05 -4.07
N SER A 58 -3.51 -27.00 -4.39
CA SER A 58 -2.17 -27.09 -3.83
C SER A 58 -1.19 -26.45 -4.80
N HIS A 59 -0.38 -25.52 -4.31
CA HIS A 59 0.58 -24.77 -5.11
C HIS A 59 1.96 -25.44 -5.01
N SER A 60 2.49 -25.91 -6.15
CA SER A 60 3.86 -26.43 -6.22
C SER A 60 4.81 -25.30 -6.65
N LEU A 61 5.60 -24.80 -5.71
CA LEU A 61 6.41 -23.61 -5.87
C LEU A 61 7.89 -23.93 -5.61
N SER A 62 8.78 -23.52 -6.50
CA SER A 62 10.22 -23.59 -6.23
C SER A 62 10.68 -22.47 -5.30
N ARG A 63 9.98 -21.33 -5.31
CA ARG A 63 10.25 -20.16 -4.48
C ARG A 63 8.95 -19.54 -3.99
N LEU A 64 9.03 -18.88 -2.85
CA LEU A 64 7.94 -18.08 -2.29
C LEU A 64 8.52 -16.80 -1.71
N LYS A 65 7.97 -15.65 -2.05
CA LYS A 65 8.29 -14.38 -1.41
C LYS A 65 7.10 -13.93 -0.58
N ILE A 66 7.29 -13.75 0.72
CA ILE A 66 6.29 -13.15 1.60
C ILE A 66 6.79 -11.79 2.08
N ALA A 67 5.87 -10.89 2.35
CA ALA A 67 6.20 -9.60 2.94
C ALA A 67 5.11 -9.12 3.90
N SER A 68 5.49 -8.29 4.86
CA SER A 68 4.59 -7.60 5.77
C SER A 68 4.91 -6.11 5.80
N LEU A 69 3.90 -5.27 5.64
CA LEU A 69 4.02 -3.82 5.59
C LEU A 69 2.85 -3.17 6.34
N ASN A 70 3.15 -2.33 7.33
CA ASN A 70 2.17 -1.36 7.78
C ASN A 70 2.12 -0.27 6.72
N ALA A 71 0.95 -0.01 6.15
CA ALA A 71 0.81 0.95 5.05
C ALA A 71 0.48 2.37 5.54
N GLU A 72 0.48 2.59 6.87
CA GLU A 72 0.21 3.86 7.54
C GLU A 72 -1.05 4.55 7.02
N TRP A 73 -2.21 4.26 7.59
CA TRP A 73 -3.48 4.86 7.17
C TRP A 73 -3.74 4.78 5.65
N LEU A 74 -3.70 3.58 5.08
CA LEU A 74 -4.09 3.33 3.69
C LEU A 74 -5.62 3.44 3.50
N PHE A 75 -6.08 4.68 3.41
CA PHE A 75 -7.47 5.16 3.45
C PHE A 75 -7.73 6.11 2.28
N ASP A 76 -8.98 6.35 1.90
CA ASP A 76 -9.34 7.27 0.80
C ASP A 76 -9.49 8.74 1.23
N GLY A 77 -9.47 9.03 2.54
CA GLY A 77 -9.66 10.37 3.08
C GLY A 77 -11.13 10.81 3.18
N LYS A 78 -12.09 9.89 3.06
CA LYS A 78 -13.53 10.15 3.18
C LYS A 78 -14.07 9.53 4.47
N ASP A 79 -14.70 10.36 5.30
CA ASP A 79 -15.26 9.93 6.59
C ASP A 79 -14.23 9.22 7.50
N ASP A 80 -12.96 9.54 7.30
CA ASP A 80 -11.81 9.08 8.07
C ASP A 80 -11.96 9.42 9.57
N PRO A 81 -11.54 8.53 10.48
CA PRO A 81 -11.54 8.81 11.91
C PRO A 81 -10.57 9.95 12.24
N SER A 82 -10.82 10.69 13.33
CA SER A 82 -10.03 11.88 13.71
C SER A 82 -8.53 11.63 13.98
N TYR A 83 -8.13 10.37 14.12
CA TYR A 83 -6.74 9.95 14.24
C TYR A 83 -6.02 9.89 12.89
N SER A 84 -6.75 9.68 11.78
CA SER A 84 -6.18 9.60 10.44
C SER A 84 -5.51 10.92 10.05
N PRO A 85 -4.34 10.88 9.38
CA PRO A 85 -3.70 12.07 8.80
C PRO A 85 -4.55 12.70 7.67
N TRP A 86 -5.52 11.96 7.11
CA TRP A 86 -6.40 12.44 6.05
C TRP A 86 -7.71 13.04 6.56
N HIS A 87 -7.96 12.97 7.88
CA HIS A 87 -9.15 13.57 8.47
C HIS A 87 -9.24 15.09 8.19
N PRO A 88 -10.40 15.62 7.77
CA PRO A 88 -10.55 17.05 7.48
C PRO A 88 -10.06 17.96 8.61
N GLY A 89 -9.21 18.92 8.26
CA GLY A 89 -8.65 19.90 9.21
C GLY A 89 -7.30 19.51 9.82
N LYS A 90 -6.71 18.36 9.47
CA LYS A 90 -5.29 18.10 9.74
C LYS A 90 -4.42 19.02 8.89
N THR A 91 -3.43 19.65 9.50
CA THR A 91 -2.56 20.64 8.85
C THR A 91 -1.11 20.20 8.71
N SER A 92 -0.74 19.08 9.33
CA SER A 92 0.59 18.46 9.20
C SER A 92 0.46 16.95 9.20
N CYS A 93 1.25 16.34 8.34
CA CYS A 93 1.54 14.92 8.20
C CYS A 93 2.93 14.85 7.55
N PRO A 94 3.83 13.99 8.05
CA PRO A 94 5.21 13.98 7.59
C PRO A 94 5.33 13.88 6.07
N GLY A 95 6.27 14.64 5.49
CA GLY A 95 6.61 14.61 4.07
C GLY A 95 5.51 15.04 3.07
N MET A 96 4.25 15.20 3.45
CA MET A 96 3.15 15.39 2.50
C MET A 96 2.54 16.81 2.55
N LYS A 97 2.14 17.31 1.37
CA LYS A 97 1.61 18.67 1.20
C LYS A 97 0.09 18.78 1.41
N HIS A 98 -0.62 17.68 1.30
CA HIS A 98 -2.08 17.63 1.18
C HIS A 98 -2.76 16.91 2.36
N CYS A 99 -2.21 17.07 3.57
CA CYS A 99 -2.78 16.50 4.79
C CYS A 99 -4.23 16.94 5.01
N GLY A 100 -5.02 16.06 5.62
CA GLY A 100 -6.43 16.34 5.92
C GLY A 100 -7.32 16.47 4.68
N THR A 101 -6.92 15.92 3.53
CA THR A 101 -7.68 15.97 2.29
C THR A 101 -7.73 14.61 1.60
N GLU A 102 -8.79 14.36 0.84
CA GLU A 102 -8.89 13.23 -0.10
C GLU A 102 -7.72 13.24 -1.09
N GLN A 103 -7.26 14.41 -1.55
CA GLN A 103 -6.09 14.48 -2.44
C GLN A 103 -4.83 13.88 -1.81
N GLY A 104 -4.55 14.19 -0.54
CA GLY A 104 -3.40 13.63 0.18
C GLY A 104 -3.49 12.13 0.35
N ALA A 105 -4.68 11.63 0.71
CA ALA A 105 -4.95 10.20 0.78
C ALA A 105 -4.73 9.51 -0.59
N GLN A 106 -5.18 10.13 -1.68
CA GLN A 106 -4.99 9.59 -3.03
C GLN A 106 -3.52 9.63 -3.49
N GLU A 107 -2.74 10.62 -3.08
CA GLU A 107 -1.29 10.65 -3.29
C GLU A 107 -0.59 9.53 -2.50
N HIS A 108 -1.00 9.31 -1.26
CA HIS A 108 -0.51 8.22 -0.41
C HIS A 108 -0.79 6.85 -1.02
N ILE A 109 -2.03 6.58 -1.44
CA ILE A 109 -2.40 5.34 -2.14
C ILE A 109 -1.50 5.10 -3.36
N SER A 110 -1.22 6.13 -4.16
CA SER A 110 -0.30 6.00 -5.31
C SER A 110 1.10 5.57 -4.89
N LYS A 111 1.66 6.22 -3.86
CA LYS A 111 3.00 5.87 -3.37
C LYS A 111 3.02 4.44 -2.85
N VAL A 112 2.09 4.06 -1.96
CA VAL A 112 1.99 2.69 -1.45
C VAL A 112 1.86 1.69 -2.61
N SER A 113 1.11 2.02 -3.67
CA SER A 113 0.99 1.17 -4.87
C SER A 113 2.30 0.98 -5.62
N GLU A 114 3.13 2.02 -5.75
CA GLU A 114 4.48 1.92 -6.32
C GLU A 114 5.37 0.99 -5.49
N TYR A 115 5.24 1.01 -4.17
CA TYR A 115 6.01 0.12 -3.28
C TYR A 115 5.49 -1.31 -3.28
N VAL A 116 4.17 -1.51 -3.33
CA VAL A 116 3.57 -2.83 -3.55
C VAL A 116 4.10 -3.43 -4.87
N LYS A 117 4.17 -2.61 -5.93
CA LYS A 117 4.78 -2.99 -7.22
C LYS A 117 6.25 -3.36 -7.09
N PHE A 118 7.01 -2.59 -6.32
CA PHE A 118 8.44 -2.85 -6.11
C PHE A 118 8.68 -4.12 -5.29
N VAL A 119 7.96 -4.30 -4.18
CA VAL A 119 8.07 -5.46 -3.30
C VAL A 119 7.64 -6.72 -4.03
N ASN A 120 6.53 -6.67 -4.78
CA ASN A 120 5.99 -7.76 -5.61
C ASN A 120 6.04 -9.13 -4.92
N ALA A 121 5.69 -9.17 -3.63
CA ALA A 121 5.63 -10.42 -2.88
C ALA A 121 4.54 -11.34 -3.46
N ASP A 122 4.67 -12.63 -3.26
CA ASP A 122 3.61 -13.56 -3.67
C ASP A 122 2.46 -13.55 -2.67
N ILE A 123 2.77 -13.35 -1.39
CA ILE A 123 1.81 -13.15 -0.30
C ILE A 123 2.27 -11.90 0.48
N LEU A 124 1.46 -10.85 0.46
CA LEU A 124 1.73 -9.57 1.11
C LEU A 124 0.67 -9.27 2.16
N ASN A 125 1.12 -9.10 3.40
CA ASN A 125 0.30 -8.64 4.51
C ASN A 125 0.38 -7.13 4.65
N LEU A 126 -0.78 -6.49 4.65
CA LEU A 126 -0.93 -5.04 4.77
C LEU A 126 -1.67 -4.71 6.06
N MET A 127 -1.09 -3.88 6.91
CA MET A 127 -1.74 -3.30 8.09
C MET A 127 -2.21 -1.88 7.80
N GLU A 128 -3.18 -1.42 8.59
CA GLU A 128 -3.76 -0.07 8.50
C GLU A 128 -4.50 0.21 7.20
N VAL A 129 -5.14 -0.82 6.67
CA VAL A 129 -6.00 -0.73 5.50
C VAL A 129 -7.41 -0.34 5.91
N GLU A 130 -8.02 0.57 5.17
CA GLU A 130 -9.42 0.94 5.37
C GLU A 130 -10.38 -0.19 4.96
N ASP A 131 -10.39 -0.56 3.68
CA ASP A 131 -11.29 -1.57 3.15
C ASP A 131 -10.82 -2.16 1.80
N CYS A 132 -11.66 -3.00 1.20
CA CYS A 132 -11.36 -3.64 -0.07
C CYS A 132 -11.41 -2.76 -1.31
N ASN A 133 -12.07 -1.61 -1.27
CA ASN A 133 -12.02 -0.68 -2.40
C ASN A 133 -10.61 -0.11 -2.50
N ILE A 134 -10.01 0.25 -1.36
CA ILE A 134 -8.62 0.73 -1.32
C ILE A 134 -7.66 -0.35 -1.83
N LEU A 135 -7.83 -1.61 -1.43
CA LEU A 135 -6.99 -2.71 -1.92
C LEU A 135 -7.10 -2.88 -3.44
N ARG A 136 -8.30 -2.80 -4.01
CA ARG A 136 -8.50 -2.88 -5.47
C ARG A 136 -7.84 -1.71 -6.18
N GLU A 137 -7.91 -0.53 -5.61
CA GLU A 137 -7.24 0.66 -6.14
C GLU A 137 -5.71 0.51 -6.12
N VAL A 138 -5.16 -0.02 -5.03
CA VAL A 138 -3.72 -0.33 -4.93
C VAL A 138 -3.29 -1.35 -5.97
N ILE A 139 -4.06 -2.41 -6.15
CA ILE A 139 -3.82 -3.42 -7.20
C ILE A 139 -3.84 -2.77 -8.58
N GLN A 140 -4.86 -1.95 -8.86
CA GLN A 140 -5.00 -1.26 -10.14
C GLN A 140 -3.81 -0.33 -10.42
N ARG A 141 -3.36 0.44 -9.43
CA ARG A 141 -2.26 1.42 -9.58
C ARG A 141 -0.88 0.78 -9.57
N SER A 142 -0.72 -0.38 -8.93
CA SER A 142 0.54 -1.14 -8.94
C SER A 142 0.78 -1.90 -10.24
N ASP A 143 -0.23 -2.03 -11.11
CA ASP A 143 -0.22 -2.87 -12.32
C ASP A 143 0.07 -4.37 -12.03
N ILE A 144 -0.17 -4.87 -10.82
CA ILE A 144 -0.03 -6.30 -10.50
C ILE A 144 -1.41 -6.96 -10.56
N SER A 145 -1.82 -7.34 -11.77
CA SER A 145 -3.13 -7.94 -12.03
C SER A 145 -3.36 -9.30 -11.36
N GLU A 146 -2.28 -9.98 -10.96
CA GLU A 146 -2.28 -11.31 -10.36
C GLU A 146 -2.72 -11.28 -8.89
N TYR A 147 -2.71 -10.12 -8.24
CA TYR A 147 -3.14 -10.03 -6.85
C TYR A 147 -4.65 -10.18 -6.70
N THR A 148 -5.03 -11.07 -5.79
CA THR A 148 -6.37 -11.14 -5.21
C THR A 148 -6.35 -10.42 -3.85
N PRO A 149 -7.20 -9.39 -3.65
CA PRO A 149 -7.33 -8.74 -2.36
C PRO A 149 -8.25 -9.55 -1.45
N LEU A 150 -7.81 -9.77 -0.21
CA LEU A 150 -8.57 -10.45 0.83
C LEU A 150 -8.54 -9.62 2.11
N LEU A 151 -9.72 -9.24 2.59
CA LEU A 151 -9.89 -8.53 3.86
C LEU A 151 -11.20 -8.95 4.50
N ARG A 152 -11.13 -9.15 5.81
CA ARG A 152 -12.28 -9.38 6.68
C ARG A 152 -12.32 -8.32 7.77
N LYS A 153 -13.43 -7.59 7.85
CA LYS A 153 -13.61 -6.41 8.69
C LYS A 153 -13.16 -6.58 10.15
N GLY A 154 -12.38 -5.60 10.55
CA GLY A 154 -11.99 -5.14 11.88
C GLY A 154 -13.12 -5.05 12.88
N ILE A 155 -12.75 -5.12 14.15
CA ILE A 155 -13.59 -4.58 15.23
C ILE A 155 -12.91 -3.38 15.91
N ASP A 156 -11.88 -2.81 15.28
CA ASP A 156 -11.28 -1.55 15.69
C ASP A 156 -12.20 -0.40 15.29
N THR A 157 -13.08 0.01 16.20
CA THR A 157 -14.01 1.11 15.95
C THR A 157 -13.37 2.48 16.13
N ALA A 158 -12.19 2.56 16.75
CA ALA A 158 -11.53 3.83 17.07
C ALA A 158 -10.72 4.33 15.88
N THR A 159 -9.88 3.48 15.30
CA THR A 159 -9.06 3.85 14.12
C THR A 159 -9.64 3.32 12.82
N LYS A 160 -10.67 2.46 12.85
CA LYS A 160 -11.25 1.79 11.67
C LYS A 160 -10.26 0.96 10.83
N GLN A 161 -9.00 0.87 11.24
CA GLN A 161 -7.93 0.16 10.54
C GLN A 161 -8.17 -1.35 10.53
N ASN A 162 -7.74 -2.00 9.45
CA ASN A 162 -7.82 -3.43 9.24
C ASN A 162 -6.45 -4.03 8.92
N VAL A 163 -6.42 -5.37 8.87
CA VAL A 163 -5.30 -6.13 8.33
C VAL A 163 -5.83 -6.88 7.11
N ALA A 164 -5.09 -6.79 6.01
CA ALA A 164 -5.45 -7.34 4.73
C ALA A 164 -4.35 -8.22 4.16
N LEU A 165 -4.70 -9.01 3.16
CA LEU A 165 -3.79 -9.84 2.40
C LEU A 165 -3.96 -9.54 0.90
N LEU A 166 -2.84 -9.26 0.23
CA LEU A 166 -2.74 -9.31 -1.23
C LEU A 166 -1.97 -10.58 -1.59
N THR A 167 -2.55 -11.45 -2.42
CA THR A 167 -1.93 -12.75 -2.72
C THR A 167 -2.10 -13.13 -4.18
N LYS A 168 -1.06 -13.74 -4.77
CA LYS A 168 -1.09 -14.35 -6.11
C LYS A 168 -1.64 -15.78 -6.10
N TYR A 169 -1.80 -16.34 -4.92
CA TYR A 169 -2.29 -17.70 -4.70
C TYR A 169 -3.63 -17.67 -3.96
N ALA A 170 -4.54 -18.57 -4.31
CA ALA A 170 -5.79 -18.73 -3.57
C ALA A 170 -5.52 -19.44 -2.22
N PRO A 171 -6.04 -18.92 -1.10
CA PRO A 171 -6.08 -19.68 0.14
C PRO A 171 -7.10 -20.83 0.02
N THR A 172 -7.00 -21.81 0.91
CA THR A 172 -7.91 -22.97 0.92
C THR A 172 -9.32 -22.64 1.40
N GLU A 173 -9.45 -21.55 2.17
CA GLU A 173 -10.71 -21.08 2.73
C GLU A 173 -10.72 -19.55 2.91
N PRO A 174 -11.91 -18.93 3.06
CA PRO A 174 -12.02 -17.53 3.46
C PRO A 174 -11.25 -17.22 4.74
N LEU A 175 -10.65 -16.03 4.82
CA LEU A 175 -10.01 -15.55 6.03
C LEU A 175 -10.99 -15.56 7.19
N TYR A 176 -10.51 -15.91 8.38
CA TYR A 176 -11.29 -15.77 9.59
C TYR A 176 -10.57 -14.93 10.63
N ARG A 177 -11.33 -14.50 11.63
CA ARG A 177 -10.83 -13.65 12.71
C ARG A 177 -10.82 -14.42 14.01
N LEU A 178 -9.81 -14.16 14.81
CA LEU A 178 -9.78 -14.55 16.20
C LEU A 178 -10.64 -13.57 17.00
N SER A 179 -11.72 -14.06 17.60
CA SER A 179 -12.70 -13.26 18.36
C SER A 179 -12.70 -13.56 19.86
N SER A 180 -11.86 -14.48 20.32
CA SER A 180 -11.76 -14.82 21.74
C SER A 180 -11.28 -13.61 22.55
N LYS A 181 -11.49 -13.68 23.87
CA LYS A 181 -11.15 -12.60 24.80
C LYS A 181 -10.26 -13.12 25.91
N HIS A 182 -9.19 -12.40 26.21
CA HIS A 182 -8.26 -12.72 27.28
C HIS A 182 -8.19 -11.59 28.29
N GLU A 183 -7.94 -11.92 29.56
CA GLU A 183 -7.73 -10.93 30.62
C GLU A 183 -6.34 -10.31 30.56
N TYR A 184 -6.20 -9.06 30.99
CA TYR A 184 -4.91 -8.41 31.18
C TYR A 184 -4.92 -7.56 32.47
N PRO A 185 -3.76 -7.37 33.14
CA PRO A 185 -2.45 -7.92 32.79
C PRO A 185 -2.41 -9.46 32.85
N VAL A 186 -1.57 -10.08 32.02
CA VAL A 186 -1.37 -11.54 32.06
C VAL A 186 -0.56 -11.92 33.32
N GLU A 187 -0.63 -13.18 33.74
CA GLU A 187 0.19 -13.67 34.84
C GLU A 187 1.68 -13.43 34.56
N GLY A 188 2.40 -12.89 35.55
CA GLY A 188 3.82 -12.55 35.41
C GLY A 188 4.14 -11.30 34.58
N SER A 189 3.13 -10.54 34.14
CA SER A 189 3.32 -9.31 33.35
C SER A 189 4.28 -8.31 34.04
N LYS A 190 5.23 -7.81 33.26
CA LYS A 190 6.19 -6.76 33.67
C LYS A 190 5.78 -5.36 33.19
N CYS A 191 4.58 -5.24 32.61
CA CYS A 191 4.06 -3.99 32.06
C CYS A 191 3.73 -2.93 33.12
N GLY A 192 3.72 -3.25 34.42
CA GLY A 192 3.46 -2.30 35.50
C GLY A 192 2.05 -1.70 35.51
N TYR A 193 1.12 -2.30 34.78
CA TYR A 193 -0.31 -1.98 34.85
C TYR A 193 -0.98 -2.86 35.91
N SER A 194 -1.67 -2.25 36.87
CA SER A 194 -2.16 -2.95 38.07
C SER A 194 -3.67 -3.21 38.08
N SER A 195 -4.45 -2.64 37.15
CA SER A 195 -5.90 -2.89 37.12
C SER A 195 -6.19 -4.27 36.55
N SER A 196 -6.75 -5.16 37.37
CA SER A 196 -7.13 -6.52 36.98
C SER A 196 -8.57 -6.60 36.44
N GLY A 197 -8.92 -7.75 35.84
CA GLY A 197 -10.28 -8.04 35.34
C GLY A 197 -10.66 -7.33 34.04
N LYS A 198 -9.75 -6.58 33.42
CA LYS A 198 -9.96 -6.03 32.07
C LYS A 198 -9.74 -7.12 31.04
N ARG A 199 -10.56 -7.09 29.98
CA ARG A 199 -10.49 -8.06 28.87
C ARG A 199 -10.16 -7.37 27.56
N THR A 200 -9.34 -8.03 26.75
CA THR A 200 -8.97 -7.59 25.41
C THR A 200 -9.36 -8.64 24.37
N THR A 201 -9.29 -8.26 23.11
CA THR A 201 -9.42 -9.13 21.94
C THR A 201 -8.51 -8.61 20.82
N LEU A 202 -8.35 -9.37 19.74
CA LEU A 202 -7.60 -8.96 18.56
C LEU A 202 -8.50 -8.13 17.63
N SER A 203 -8.42 -6.80 17.71
CA SER A 203 -9.25 -5.90 16.90
C SER A 203 -8.82 -5.82 15.44
N LYS A 204 -7.55 -6.14 15.14
CA LYS A 204 -6.95 -6.10 13.80
C LYS A 204 -6.16 -7.39 13.59
N ASN A 205 -6.81 -8.38 12.98
CA ASN A 205 -6.19 -9.66 12.64
C ASN A 205 -6.92 -10.37 11.51
N TYR A 206 -6.24 -11.34 10.91
CA TYR A 206 -6.86 -12.46 10.21
C TYR A 206 -6.03 -13.73 10.39
N VAL A 207 -6.64 -14.87 10.06
CA VAL A 207 -5.95 -16.14 9.79
C VAL A 207 -6.34 -16.62 8.39
N ALA A 208 -5.34 -17.08 7.63
CA ALA A 208 -5.50 -17.65 6.29
C ALA A 208 -4.73 -18.97 6.20
N HIS A 209 -5.21 -19.90 5.39
CA HIS A 209 -4.55 -21.18 5.14
C HIS A 209 -4.20 -21.34 3.66
N PHE A 210 -3.01 -21.85 3.38
CA PHE A 210 -2.52 -22.13 2.04
C PHE A 210 -1.94 -23.54 1.98
N GLU A 211 -2.18 -24.26 0.87
CA GLU A 211 -1.47 -25.50 0.57
C GLU A 211 -0.30 -25.19 -0.36
N ILE A 212 0.92 -25.26 0.15
CA ILE A 212 2.15 -24.99 -0.61
C ILE A 212 3.11 -26.17 -0.45
N ASN A 213 3.49 -26.79 -1.57
CA ASN A 213 4.41 -27.93 -1.60
C ASN A 213 4.01 -29.08 -0.64
N GLY A 214 2.69 -29.35 -0.55
CA GLY A 214 2.13 -30.37 0.35
C GLY A 214 2.20 -30.01 1.83
N MET A 215 2.45 -28.74 2.16
CA MET A 215 2.34 -28.19 3.51
C MET A 215 1.11 -27.29 3.61
N THR A 216 0.26 -27.54 4.60
CA THR A 216 -0.70 -26.54 5.05
C THR A 216 0.06 -25.49 5.84
N ILE A 217 0.05 -24.24 5.37
CA ILE A 217 0.68 -23.09 6.04
C ILE A 217 -0.42 -22.16 6.57
N ALA A 218 -0.45 -21.97 7.88
CA ALA A 218 -1.32 -21.01 8.55
C ALA A 218 -0.63 -19.65 8.66
N PHE A 219 -1.19 -18.64 8.01
CA PHE A 219 -0.74 -17.25 8.05
C PHE A 219 -1.58 -16.46 9.05
N HIS A 220 -0.95 -15.94 10.10
CA HIS A 220 -1.54 -15.06 11.09
C HIS A 220 -1.08 -13.63 10.84
N GLY A 221 -1.94 -12.81 10.23
CA GLY A 221 -1.71 -11.38 10.07
C GLY A 221 -2.17 -10.63 11.31
N LEU A 222 -1.27 -9.89 11.96
CA LEU A 222 -1.53 -9.20 13.22
C LEU A 222 -1.20 -7.70 13.13
N HIS A 223 -2.03 -6.86 13.75
CA HIS A 223 -1.66 -5.50 14.12
C HIS A 223 -2.06 -5.28 15.58
N LEU A 224 -1.08 -5.38 16.47
CA LEU A 224 -1.32 -5.34 17.92
C LEU A 224 -1.38 -3.91 18.44
N LYS A 225 -1.84 -3.74 19.68
CA LYS A 225 -2.00 -2.42 20.31
C LYS A 225 -0.67 -1.63 20.31
N ALA A 226 -0.66 -0.41 19.78
CA ALA A 226 0.52 0.46 19.73
C ALA A 226 1.03 0.96 21.10
N PHE A 227 2.13 1.73 21.07
CA PHE A 227 2.84 2.31 22.23
C PHE A 227 3.58 1.28 23.11
N PRO A 228 4.74 0.75 22.67
CA PRO A 228 5.51 -0.31 23.34
C PRO A 228 5.71 -0.12 24.86
N LYS A 229 5.97 1.12 25.28
CA LYS A 229 6.39 1.44 26.66
C LYS A 229 5.25 1.87 27.60
N ASP A 230 4.06 2.20 27.07
CA ASP A 230 2.89 2.59 27.86
C ASP A 230 2.37 1.38 28.69
N PRO A 231 2.26 1.48 30.03
CA PRO A 231 1.84 0.36 30.88
C PRO A 231 0.53 -0.31 30.45
N TYR A 232 -0.50 0.48 30.15
CA TYR A 232 -1.83 -0.02 29.77
C TYR A 232 -1.75 -0.76 28.43
N SER A 233 -1.15 -0.13 27.43
CA SER A 233 -1.01 -0.68 26.09
C SER A 233 -0.13 -1.93 26.07
N CYS A 234 0.96 -1.93 26.86
CA CYS A 234 1.82 -3.08 27.09
C CYS A 234 1.02 -4.28 27.64
N ALA A 235 0.30 -4.11 28.75
CA ALA A 235 -0.47 -5.22 29.35
C ALA A 235 -1.58 -5.71 28.41
N LYS A 236 -2.24 -4.79 27.70
CA LYS A 236 -3.26 -5.12 26.71
C LYS A 236 -2.69 -5.90 25.52
N ARG A 237 -1.50 -5.55 25.03
CA ARG A 237 -0.78 -6.31 23.98
C ARG A 237 -0.45 -7.72 24.43
N GLU A 238 0.02 -7.93 25.66
CA GLU A 238 0.30 -9.28 26.17
C GLU A 238 -0.97 -10.16 26.14
N GLY A 239 -2.12 -9.60 26.53
CA GLY A 239 -3.40 -10.30 26.42
C GLY A 239 -3.81 -10.59 24.97
N GLN A 240 -3.50 -9.70 24.03
CA GLN A 240 -3.69 -9.93 22.59
C GLN A 240 -2.78 -11.05 22.06
N ALA A 241 -1.51 -11.06 22.49
CA ALA A 241 -0.54 -12.09 22.15
C ALA A 241 -0.98 -13.48 22.65
N LYS A 242 -1.58 -13.58 23.84
CA LYS A 242 -2.14 -14.85 24.36
C LYS A 242 -3.26 -15.40 23.47
N ILE A 243 -4.09 -14.53 22.90
CA ILE A 243 -5.14 -14.95 21.96
C ILE A 243 -4.54 -15.50 20.66
N ALA A 244 -3.59 -14.76 20.06
CA ALA A 244 -2.91 -15.21 18.86
C ALA A 244 -2.17 -16.53 19.12
N ARG A 245 -1.49 -16.63 20.27
CA ARG A 245 -0.74 -17.81 20.67
C ARG A 245 -1.59 -19.07 20.75
N ALA A 246 -2.79 -19.00 21.34
CA ALA A 246 -3.70 -20.16 21.38
C ALA A 246 -4.05 -20.68 19.96
N SER A 247 -4.24 -19.78 18.99
CA SER A 247 -4.50 -20.18 17.60
C SER A 247 -3.26 -20.72 16.88
N ILE A 248 -2.07 -20.22 17.22
CA ILE A 248 -0.79 -20.73 16.71
C ILE A 248 -0.57 -22.16 17.22
N GLU A 249 -0.80 -22.41 18.51
CA GLU A 249 -0.70 -23.74 19.12
C GLU A 249 -1.66 -24.74 18.47
N GLU A 250 -2.89 -24.32 18.20
CA GLU A 250 -3.87 -25.15 17.48
C GLU A 250 -3.39 -25.50 16.07
N SER A 251 -2.79 -24.55 15.35
CA SER A 251 -2.26 -24.78 13.99
C SER A 251 -1.10 -25.77 14.01
N ILE A 252 -0.15 -25.59 14.94
CA ILE A 252 0.99 -26.52 15.13
C ILE A 252 0.48 -27.92 15.51
N ALA A 253 -0.51 -28.02 16.41
CA ALA A 253 -1.08 -29.29 16.82
C ALA A 253 -1.79 -30.04 15.67
N LYS A 254 -2.30 -29.31 14.66
CA LYS A 254 -2.84 -29.88 13.43
C LYS A 254 -1.77 -30.27 12.40
N GLY A 255 -0.50 -30.01 12.70
CA GLY A 255 0.62 -30.28 11.79
C GLY A 255 0.81 -29.21 10.71
N HIS A 256 0.19 -28.02 10.86
CA HIS A 256 0.41 -26.91 9.95
C HIS A 256 1.77 -26.27 10.22
N GLU A 257 2.43 -25.79 9.15
CA GLU A 257 3.46 -24.78 9.30
C GLU A 257 2.81 -23.44 9.65
N VAL A 258 3.53 -22.55 10.34
CA VAL A 258 2.97 -21.26 10.78
C VAL A 258 3.85 -20.12 10.32
N VAL A 259 3.19 -19.08 9.83
CA VAL A 259 3.73 -17.74 9.63
C VAL A 259 2.95 -16.78 10.51
N VAL A 260 3.63 -16.06 11.39
CA VAL A 260 3.05 -14.92 12.12
C VAL A 260 3.76 -13.68 11.63
N PHE A 261 3.03 -12.72 11.07
CA PHE A 261 3.65 -11.45 10.68
C PHE A 261 2.75 -10.25 10.95
N GLY A 262 3.36 -9.07 10.95
CA GLY A 262 2.67 -7.81 11.08
C GLY A 262 3.33 -6.87 12.08
N ASP A 263 2.62 -5.79 12.37
CA ASP A 263 3.05 -4.76 13.31
C ASP A 263 2.68 -5.23 14.72
N ILE A 264 3.66 -5.86 15.36
CA ILE A 264 3.53 -6.41 16.71
C ILE A 264 3.61 -5.29 17.74
N ASN A 265 4.08 -4.10 17.35
CA ASN A 265 4.19 -2.94 18.21
C ASN A 265 5.02 -3.21 19.49
N ASP A 266 5.99 -4.13 19.42
CA ASP A 266 6.86 -4.48 20.53
C ASP A 266 8.27 -4.85 20.05
N PHE A 267 9.25 -4.69 20.92
CA PHE A 267 10.66 -4.91 20.62
C PHE A 267 11.09 -6.36 20.88
N SER A 268 12.11 -6.81 20.17
CA SER A 268 12.73 -8.12 20.43
C SER A 268 13.75 -8.04 21.57
N HIS A 269 13.59 -8.89 22.58
CA HIS A 269 14.59 -9.01 23.65
C HIS A 269 15.83 -9.80 23.23
N GLU A 270 15.71 -10.66 22.21
CA GLU A 270 16.80 -11.53 21.73
C GLU A 270 17.57 -10.89 20.57
N TYR A 271 16.84 -10.31 19.62
CA TYR A 271 17.39 -9.70 18.40
C TYR A 271 17.13 -8.21 18.42
N LYS A 272 17.92 -7.49 19.23
CA LYS A 272 17.75 -6.05 19.41
C LYS A 272 17.83 -5.30 18.09
N ASP A 273 17.04 -4.22 18.03
CA ASP A 273 16.98 -3.29 16.91
C ASP A 273 18.19 -2.35 16.88
N VAL A 274 18.30 -1.53 15.85
CA VAL A 274 19.44 -0.61 15.66
C VAL A 274 19.71 0.35 16.84
N GLN A 275 18.73 0.54 17.75
CA GLN A 275 18.84 1.37 18.95
C GLN A 275 18.98 0.57 20.24
N ASP A 276 19.18 -0.74 20.18
CA ASP A 276 19.16 -1.63 21.35
C ASP A 276 17.85 -1.53 22.16
N SER A 277 16.72 -1.30 21.50
CA SER A 277 15.42 -1.14 22.17
C SER A 277 15.02 -2.39 22.95
N GLU A 278 14.74 -2.21 24.24
CA GLU A 278 14.30 -3.29 25.13
C GLU A 278 12.77 -3.34 25.25
N PRO A 279 12.15 -4.53 25.11
CA PRO A 279 10.74 -4.67 25.36
C PRO A 279 10.44 -4.60 26.86
N ARG A 280 9.33 -3.94 27.18
CA ARG A 280 8.74 -4.01 28.53
C ARG A 280 7.83 -5.24 28.66
N SER A 281 7.26 -5.67 27.55
CA SER A 281 6.25 -6.72 27.49
C SER A 281 6.89 -8.07 27.18
N SER A 282 6.12 -9.14 27.32
CA SER A 282 6.51 -10.50 26.97
C SER A 282 5.89 -10.96 25.64
N VAL A 283 5.39 -10.05 24.80
CA VAL A 283 4.60 -10.37 23.59
C VAL A 283 5.32 -11.33 22.65
N LEU A 284 6.58 -11.05 22.28
CA LEU A 284 7.31 -11.94 21.37
C LEU A 284 7.64 -13.29 22.00
N ALA A 285 7.96 -13.32 23.30
CA ALA A 285 8.13 -14.58 24.03
C ALA A 285 6.83 -15.41 24.03
N ILE A 286 5.68 -14.74 24.25
CA ILE A 286 4.36 -15.37 24.21
C ILE A 286 4.05 -15.91 22.81
N LEU A 287 4.21 -15.11 21.75
CA LEU A 287 3.91 -15.53 20.38
C LEU A 287 4.78 -16.71 19.95
N ARG A 288 6.07 -16.68 20.30
CA ARG A 288 7.03 -17.75 19.98
C ARG A 288 6.85 -19.03 20.80
N GLY A 289 6.01 -19.01 21.83
CA GLY A 289 5.84 -20.17 22.72
C GLY A 289 7.10 -20.46 23.52
N GLU A 290 7.77 -19.40 24.00
CA GLU A 290 9.02 -19.55 24.75
C GLU A 290 8.80 -20.32 26.06
N LYS A 291 9.56 -21.41 26.21
CA LYS A 291 9.52 -22.30 27.37
C LYS A 291 10.56 -21.87 28.40
N ALA A 292 10.44 -22.38 29.63
CA ALA A 292 11.38 -22.07 30.71
C ALA A 292 12.84 -22.46 30.43
N ASN A 293 13.08 -23.39 29.50
CA ASN A 293 14.41 -23.80 29.04
C ASN A 293 14.93 -22.99 27.84
N GLY A 294 14.20 -21.96 27.39
CA GLY A 294 14.56 -21.12 26.25
C GLY A 294 14.20 -21.70 24.88
N GLU A 295 13.63 -22.91 24.81
CA GLU A 295 13.09 -23.43 23.56
C GLU A 295 11.91 -22.59 23.08
N THR A 296 11.81 -22.40 21.77
CA THR A 296 10.71 -21.69 21.12
C THR A 296 10.13 -22.53 20.00
N ASP A 297 8.81 -22.41 19.81
CA ASP A 297 8.11 -23.08 18.72
C ASP A 297 8.21 -22.29 17.41
N LEU A 298 8.46 -20.97 17.50
CA LEU A 298 8.66 -20.11 16.33
C LEU A 298 10.02 -19.39 16.36
N ILE A 299 10.64 -19.36 15.19
CA ILE A 299 11.89 -18.68 14.87
C ILE A 299 11.58 -17.24 14.49
N ASN A 300 12.23 -16.28 15.15
CA ASN A 300 12.20 -14.87 14.72
C ASN A 300 13.20 -14.66 13.59
N THR A 301 12.72 -14.18 12.44
CA THR A 301 13.54 -13.94 11.24
C THR A 301 14.58 -12.83 11.41
N MET A 302 14.44 -11.96 12.41
CA MET A 302 15.45 -10.94 12.73
C MET A 302 16.84 -11.54 13.06
N GLN A 303 16.91 -12.82 13.40
CA GLN A 303 18.19 -13.53 13.60
C GLN A 303 19.07 -13.59 12.35
N TYR A 304 18.47 -13.51 11.17
CA TYR A 304 19.18 -13.57 9.88
C TYR A 304 19.66 -12.20 9.42
N LEU A 305 19.33 -11.13 10.15
CA LEU A 305 19.74 -9.77 9.82
C LEU A 305 20.89 -9.31 10.73
N PRO A 306 21.86 -8.56 10.19
CA PRO A 306 22.84 -7.87 11.02
C PRO A 306 22.16 -6.73 11.79
N HIS A 307 22.72 -6.39 12.95
CA HIS A 307 22.11 -5.45 13.90
C HIS A 307 21.76 -4.08 13.26
N GLU A 308 22.66 -3.55 12.44
CA GLU A 308 22.51 -2.27 11.75
C GLU A 308 21.37 -2.22 10.73
N GLN A 309 20.82 -3.37 10.33
CA GLN A 309 19.67 -3.47 9.42
C GLN A 309 18.35 -3.75 10.15
N ARG A 310 18.37 -3.94 11.48
CA ARG A 310 17.17 -4.27 12.26
C ARG A 310 16.41 -3.01 12.65
N TYR A 311 15.70 -2.44 11.69
CA TYR A 311 14.69 -1.41 11.94
C TYR A 311 13.60 -1.50 10.88
N SER A 312 12.35 -1.40 11.32
CA SER A 312 11.15 -1.50 10.48
C SER A 312 10.21 -0.31 10.67
N ASN A 313 10.52 0.63 11.55
CA ASN A 313 9.73 1.83 11.80
C ASN A 313 10.65 3.03 12.01
N TRP A 314 10.23 4.17 11.50
CA TRP A 314 10.75 5.50 11.78
C TRP A 314 9.71 6.25 12.60
N TRP A 315 10.14 6.89 13.67
CA TRP A 315 9.30 7.76 14.46
C TRP A 315 9.97 9.12 14.57
N ASP A 316 9.37 10.13 13.93
CA ASP A 316 9.76 11.54 14.06
C ASP A 316 9.55 12.01 15.51
N LYS A 317 10.58 11.86 16.33
CA LYS A 317 10.51 12.13 17.77
C LYS A 317 10.52 13.62 18.06
N ASN A 318 11.16 14.39 17.19
CA ASN A 318 11.37 15.82 17.40
C ASN A 318 10.36 16.69 16.62
N GLY A 319 9.56 16.08 15.75
CA GLY A 319 8.49 16.72 14.99
C GLY A 319 9.01 17.66 13.91
N ASN A 320 10.18 17.37 13.33
CA ASN A 320 10.79 18.21 12.30
C ASN A 320 10.51 17.74 10.87
N ASP A 321 9.78 16.64 10.69
CA ASP A 321 9.46 15.98 9.42
C ASP A 321 10.72 15.59 8.61
N VAL A 322 11.84 15.34 9.29
CA VAL A 322 13.13 14.97 8.69
C VAL A 322 13.61 13.66 9.30
N VAL A 323 14.13 12.79 8.43
CA VAL A 323 14.74 11.53 8.86
C VAL A 323 16.13 11.79 9.43
N ASP A 324 16.24 11.88 10.75
CA ASP A 324 17.49 12.22 11.46
C ASP A 324 18.41 11.01 11.74
N GLY A 325 18.13 9.87 11.10
CA GLY A 325 18.94 8.67 11.14
C GLY A 325 18.59 7.71 12.28
N ALA A 326 19.57 6.88 12.69
CA ALA A 326 19.32 5.71 13.54
C ALA A 326 18.65 5.99 14.89
N GLY A 327 18.79 7.20 15.43
CA GLY A 327 18.13 7.62 16.69
C GLY A 327 16.60 7.66 16.63
N GLU A 328 16.01 7.58 15.44
CA GLU A 328 14.56 7.58 15.21
C GLU A 328 14.02 6.25 14.71
N TYR A 329 14.91 5.29 14.46
CA TYR A 329 14.55 3.99 13.91
C TYR A 329 14.34 2.92 14.97
N SER A 330 13.29 2.14 14.85
CA SER A 330 13.04 0.99 15.73
C SER A 330 12.54 -0.22 14.94
N GLN A 331 12.55 -1.41 15.55
CA GLN A 331 12.03 -2.63 14.93
C GLN A 331 10.80 -3.14 15.71
N ILE A 332 9.62 -3.00 15.10
CA ILE A 332 8.34 -3.39 15.70
C ILE A 332 7.48 -4.29 14.79
N ASP A 333 7.88 -4.47 13.53
CA ASP A 333 7.28 -5.39 12.56
C ASP A 333 8.08 -6.69 12.54
N HIS A 334 7.43 -7.82 12.79
CA HIS A 334 8.11 -9.11 12.91
C HIS A 334 7.55 -10.13 11.92
N VAL A 335 8.39 -11.08 11.53
CA VAL A 335 7.96 -12.33 10.87
C VAL A 335 8.51 -13.50 11.69
N LEU A 336 7.62 -14.34 12.21
CA LEU A 336 7.92 -15.54 12.99
C LEU A 336 7.47 -16.78 12.21
N LEU A 337 8.29 -17.83 12.24
CA LEU A 337 8.10 -19.01 11.40
C LEU A 337 8.27 -20.31 12.20
N THR A 338 7.53 -21.36 11.85
CA THR A 338 7.85 -22.71 12.34
C THR A 338 9.24 -23.17 11.84
N PRO A 339 9.96 -24.03 12.60
CA PRO A 339 11.33 -24.42 12.25
C PRO A 339 11.49 -25.05 10.87
N ARG A 340 10.55 -25.90 10.46
CA ARG A 340 10.60 -26.54 9.14
C ARG A 340 10.45 -25.51 8.03
N LEU A 341 9.50 -24.59 8.11
CA LEU A 341 9.37 -23.52 7.13
C LEU A 341 10.61 -22.60 7.10
N ALA A 342 11.17 -22.27 8.26
CA ALA A 342 12.38 -21.46 8.38
C ALA A 342 13.61 -22.11 7.73
N SER A 343 13.68 -23.46 7.68
CA SER A 343 14.78 -24.18 7.01
C SER A 343 14.88 -23.90 5.50
N PHE A 344 13.80 -23.39 4.89
CA PHE A 344 13.77 -23.02 3.47
C PHE A 344 14.11 -21.55 3.22
N ILE A 345 14.41 -20.75 4.25
CA ILE A 345 14.74 -19.33 4.07
C ILE A 345 16.01 -19.21 3.23
N SER A 346 15.88 -18.47 2.13
CA SER A 346 16.99 -18.08 1.25
C SER A 346 17.43 -16.63 1.51
N LYS A 347 16.51 -15.77 1.96
CA LYS A 347 16.78 -14.36 2.26
C LYS A 347 15.79 -13.81 3.28
N VAL A 348 16.29 -12.95 4.17
CA VAL A 348 15.49 -12.02 4.98
C VAL A 348 16.02 -10.61 4.70
N GLU A 349 15.12 -9.64 4.58
CA GLU A 349 15.46 -8.24 4.36
C GLU A 349 14.40 -7.35 5.02
N ILE A 350 14.82 -6.20 5.57
CA ILE A 350 13.92 -5.06 5.76
C ILE A 350 14.31 -4.03 4.72
N PHE A 351 13.38 -3.70 3.82
CA PHE A 351 13.70 -2.87 2.67
C PHE A 351 13.59 -1.38 3.00
N HIS A 352 14.73 -0.71 3.11
CA HIS A 352 14.85 0.73 3.43
C HIS A 352 14.95 1.63 2.19
N GLY A 353 14.47 1.18 1.03
CA GLY A 353 14.65 1.90 -0.25
C GLY A 353 13.67 3.03 -0.50
N TYR A 354 13.09 3.61 0.55
CA TYR A 354 12.23 4.78 0.46
C TYR A 354 12.35 5.71 1.64
N ASP A 355 11.87 6.93 1.42
CA ASP A 355 11.73 7.93 2.47
C ASP A 355 10.50 7.58 3.33
N PRO A 356 10.68 7.16 4.60
CA PRO A 356 9.57 6.78 5.46
C PRO A 356 8.62 7.95 5.74
N ALA A 357 9.08 9.20 5.64
CA ALA A 357 8.19 10.36 5.75
C ALA A 357 7.23 10.50 4.56
N MET A 358 7.50 9.82 3.44
CA MET A 358 6.73 10.00 2.22
C MET A 358 5.73 8.88 1.95
N VAL A 359 5.97 7.68 2.46
CA VAL A 359 5.32 6.45 1.96
C VAL A 359 4.63 5.69 3.06
N SER A 360 5.35 5.45 4.15
CA SER A 360 4.89 4.87 5.38
C SER A 360 6.02 5.02 6.36
N ASP A 361 5.70 5.40 7.58
CA ASP A 361 6.65 5.40 8.70
C ASP A 361 7.17 3.98 9.04
N HIS A 362 6.65 2.92 8.42
CA HIS A 362 7.18 1.56 8.50
C HIS A 362 7.97 1.17 7.25
N PHE A 363 8.81 0.13 7.35
CA PHE A 363 9.52 -0.52 6.24
C PHE A 363 9.09 -1.99 6.14
N PRO A 364 8.92 -2.55 4.94
CA PRO A 364 8.42 -3.91 4.80
C PRO A 364 9.48 -4.93 5.21
N VAL A 365 9.04 -5.93 5.99
CA VAL A 365 9.84 -7.12 6.30
C VAL A 365 9.56 -8.18 5.25
N ILE A 366 10.61 -8.59 4.53
CA ILE A 366 10.55 -9.50 3.39
C ILE A 366 11.28 -10.80 3.73
N VAL A 367 10.64 -11.93 3.44
CA VAL A 367 11.24 -13.26 3.58
C VAL A 367 11.07 -14.02 2.27
N GLU A 368 12.16 -14.55 1.73
CA GLU A 368 12.19 -15.36 0.52
C GLU A 368 12.57 -16.80 0.85
N PHE A 369 11.79 -17.76 0.37
CA PHE A 369 11.99 -19.19 0.53
C PHE A 369 12.47 -19.82 -0.78
N ASP A 370 13.37 -20.80 -0.68
CA ASP A 370 13.82 -21.65 -1.78
C ASP A 370 13.57 -23.11 -1.44
N PHE A 371 12.46 -23.66 -1.98
CA PHE A 371 12.03 -25.03 -1.77
C PHE A 371 12.74 -26.03 -2.70
N SER A 372 13.61 -25.56 -3.60
CA SER A 372 14.43 -26.45 -4.43
C SER A 372 15.59 -27.07 -3.63
N LYS A 373 15.92 -26.50 -2.47
CA LYS A 373 16.88 -27.05 -1.53
C LYS A 373 16.18 -28.07 -0.62
N PRO A 374 16.80 -29.22 -0.31
CA PRO A 374 16.31 -30.06 0.77
C PRO A 374 16.19 -29.18 2.02
N GLY A 375 15.05 -29.24 2.71
CA GLY A 375 14.92 -28.60 4.01
C GLY A 375 15.89 -29.30 4.94
N ASP A 376 17.07 -28.71 5.15
CA ASP A 376 18.06 -29.24 6.07
C ASP A 376 17.38 -29.23 7.44
N GLY A 377 17.01 -30.42 7.94
CA GLY A 377 16.28 -30.61 9.20
C GLY A 377 17.04 -30.22 10.46
N GLY A 378 17.97 -29.27 10.36
CA GLY A 378 18.74 -28.69 11.43
C GLY A 378 19.21 -27.30 11.04
N ALA A 379 19.31 -26.40 12.01
CA ALA A 379 19.76 -25.01 11.89
C ALA A 379 21.03 -24.89 11.01
N GLY A 380 20.83 -24.73 9.70
CA GLY A 380 21.88 -24.56 8.71
C GLY A 380 22.37 -23.11 8.74
N SER A 381 23.69 -22.97 8.84
CA SER A 381 24.42 -21.70 8.84
C SER A 381 23.99 -20.82 7.64
N TYR A 382 23.20 -19.78 7.93
CA TYR A 382 22.99 -18.68 7.01
C TYR A 382 24.31 -17.92 6.85
N THR A 383 24.96 -18.05 5.69
CA THR A 383 26.10 -17.20 5.34
C THR A 383 25.53 -15.85 4.89
N GLY A 384 25.46 -14.90 5.83
CA GLY A 384 24.98 -13.53 5.59
C GLY A 384 25.55 -12.94 4.31
N GLY A 385 24.69 -12.76 3.31
CA GLY A 385 25.03 -12.07 2.07
C GLY A 385 25.18 -10.59 2.33
N GLY A 386 26.39 -10.15 2.68
CA GLY A 386 26.79 -8.75 2.69
C GLY A 386 26.71 -8.16 1.27
N GLY A 387 25.50 -7.81 0.85
CA GLY A 387 25.27 -6.97 -0.32
C GLY A 387 25.82 -5.58 -0.05
N ARG A 388 26.94 -5.25 -0.68
CA ARG A 388 27.51 -3.89 -0.68
C ARG A 388 26.40 -2.88 -1.05
N PRO A 389 26.27 -1.77 -0.31
CA PRO A 389 25.32 -0.73 -0.69
C PRO A 389 25.73 -0.17 -2.06
N ARG A 390 24.79 -0.20 -3.02
CA ARG A 390 24.92 0.60 -4.24
C ARG A 390 24.91 2.07 -3.79
N GLN A 391 26.04 2.74 -3.99
CA GLN A 391 26.22 4.15 -3.70
C GLN A 391 25.08 4.96 -4.33
N ALA A 392 24.44 5.78 -3.49
CA ALA A 392 23.57 6.85 -3.91
C ALA A 392 24.30 7.72 -4.94
N HIS A 393 23.66 7.91 -6.09
CA HIS A 393 24.16 8.75 -7.17
C HIS A 393 24.13 10.21 -6.70
N ARG A 394 25.30 10.75 -6.38
CA ARG A 394 25.53 12.18 -6.19
C ARG A 394 25.49 12.84 -7.56
N VAL A 395 24.55 13.76 -7.74
CA VAL A 395 24.45 14.62 -8.92
C VAL A 395 25.37 15.81 -8.68
N ASP A 396 26.37 16.03 -9.55
CA ASP A 396 26.91 17.36 -9.85
C ASP A 396 27.76 17.35 -11.14
N ALA A 397 27.38 18.30 -12.02
CA ALA A 397 28.14 19.07 -13.02
C ALA A 397 28.87 18.43 -14.24
N GLU A 398 28.38 18.86 -15.41
CA GLU A 398 29.08 19.31 -16.63
C GLU A 398 30.20 18.45 -17.27
N GLN A 399 29.94 17.96 -18.50
CA GLN A 399 30.75 18.31 -19.69
C GLN A 399 30.10 17.87 -21.02
N LYS A 400 30.26 18.74 -22.02
CA LYS A 400 29.89 18.60 -23.45
C LYS A 400 30.83 17.65 -24.21
N GLN A 401 30.27 16.89 -25.16
CA GLN A 401 30.69 16.69 -26.58
C GLN A 401 29.84 15.54 -27.20
N GLU A 402 28.98 15.83 -28.20
CA GLU A 402 29.14 15.58 -29.66
C GLU A 402 29.30 14.09 -30.02
N GLU A 403 28.22 13.42 -30.48
CA GLU A 403 27.90 13.02 -31.89
C GLU A 403 28.57 11.66 -32.23
N GLU A 404 27.99 10.61 -32.84
CA GLU A 404 26.89 10.34 -33.79
C GLU A 404 26.31 8.93 -33.44
N GLY A 405 25.03 8.58 -33.62
CA GLY A 405 24.38 8.29 -34.89
C GLY A 405 23.98 6.80 -35.00
N SER A 406 22.70 6.46 -34.77
CA SER A 406 22.04 5.32 -35.44
C SER A 406 20.52 5.41 -35.28
N THR A 407 19.86 5.52 -36.43
CA THR A 407 18.43 5.73 -36.64
C THR A 407 17.63 4.42 -36.56
N ALA A 408 16.56 4.42 -35.76
CA ALA A 408 15.44 3.51 -35.93
C ALA A 408 14.12 4.31 -35.93
N THR A 409 13.38 4.14 -37.00
CA THR A 409 12.12 4.78 -37.39
C THR A 409 10.95 4.41 -36.47
N VAL A 410 10.27 5.41 -35.90
CA VAL A 410 8.92 5.30 -35.35
C VAL A 410 8.03 6.37 -35.99
N THR A 411 7.36 5.99 -37.07
CA THR A 411 6.27 6.76 -37.68
C THR A 411 4.95 6.38 -37.02
N THR A 412 4.39 7.25 -36.17
CA THR A 412 2.93 7.33 -35.90
C THR A 412 2.46 8.54 -35.08
N THR A 413 3.34 9.47 -34.66
CA THR A 413 2.95 10.63 -33.83
C THR A 413 2.81 11.97 -34.58
N ALA A 414 3.27 12.06 -35.83
CA ALA A 414 3.30 13.34 -36.56
C ALA A 414 1.91 13.84 -37.01
N GLU A 415 0.96 12.96 -37.32
CA GLU A 415 -0.34 13.38 -37.86
C GLU A 415 -1.30 13.93 -36.79
N ILE A 416 -1.16 13.48 -35.54
CA ILE A 416 -1.97 13.96 -34.41
C ILE A 416 -1.53 15.37 -33.98
N ILE A 417 -0.22 15.66 -34.02
CA ILE A 417 0.33 16.96 -33.62
C ILE A 417 -0.05 18.06 -34.63
N VAL A 418 -0.08 17.76 -35.92
CA VAL A 418 -0.52 18.72 -36.96
C VAL A 418 -2.02 19.05 -36.81
N GLY A 419 -2.85 18.06 -36.47
CA GLY A 419 -4.28 18.28 -36.20
C GLY A 419 -4.56 19.17 -34.98
N VAL A 420 -3.83 18.95 -33.88
CA VAL A 420 -3.98 19.75 -32.65
C VAL A 420 -3.47 21.18 -32.85
N LEU A 421 -2.34 21.38 -33.55
CA LEU A 421 -1.80 22.71 -33.83
C LEU A 421 -2.69 23.53 -34.77
N ALA A 422 -3.33 22.88 -35.76
CA ALA A 422 -4.32 23.54 -36.63
C ALA A 422 -5.57 23.98 -35.84
N PHE A 423 -6.04 23.16 -34.89
CA PHE A 423 -7.20 23.47 -34.06
C PHE A 423 -6.94 24.63 -33.09
N VAL A 424 -5.76 24.67 -32.46
CA VAL A 424 -5.35 25.80 -31.59
C VAL A 424 -5.22 27.09 -32.39
N GLY A 425 -4.66 27.02 -33.60
CA GLY A 425 -4.51 28.17 -34.49
C GLY A 425 -5.86 28.80 -34.89
N VAL A 426 -6.84 27.98 -35.26
CA VAL A 426 -8.19 28.46 -35.64
C VAL A 426 -8.92 29.07 -34.43
N THR A 427 -8.82 28.43 -33.26
CA THR A 427 -9.47 28.92 -32.03
C THR A 427 -8.90 30.26 -31.58
N ALA A 428 -7.58 30.44 -31.65
CA ALA A 428 -6.92 31.70 -31.35
C ALA A 428 -7.34 32.84 -32.32
N LEU A 429 -7.57 32.50 -33.60
CA LEU A 429 -7.97 33.47 -34.61
C LEU A 429 -9.43 33.95 -34.42
N VAL A 430 -10.33 33.04 -34.01
CA VAL A 430 -11.71 33.37 -33.63
C VAL A 430 -11.75 34.26 -32.39
N ILE A 431 -10.99 33.93 -31.34
CA ILE A 431 -10.90 34.75 -30.12
C ILE A 431 -10.35 36.16 -30.44
N LYS A 432 -9.35 36.25 -31.33
CA LYS A 432 -8.79 37.54 -31.78
C LYS A 432 -9.82 38.38 -32.55
N GLN A 433 -10.66 37.76 -33.39
CA GLN A 433 -11.74 38.46 -34.09
C GLN A 433 -12.86 38.91 -33.13
N MET A 434 -13.20 38.09 -32.13
CA MET A 434 -14.20 38.46 -31.12
C MET A 434 -13.73 39.64 -30.25
N ARG A 435 -12.44 39.68 -29.86
CA ARG A 435 -11.86 40.83 -29.14
C ARG A 435 -11.87 42.11 -29.96
N LYS A 436 -11.57 42.04 -31.27
CA LYS A 436 -11.68 43.19 -32.18
C LYS A 436 -13.11 43.72 -32.33
N ARG A 437 -14.13 42.85 -32.27
CA ARG A 437 -15.54 43.28 -32.28
C ARG A 437 -15.93 43.97 -30.98
N LYS A 438 -15.48 43.46 -29.83
CA LYS A 438 -15.76 44.06 -28.51
C LYS A 438 -15.13 45.45 -28.34
N GLN A 439 -13.91 45.65 -28.86
CA GLN A 439 -13.28 46.98 -28.85
C GLN A 439 -13.98 48.02 -29.74
N ARG A 440 -14.71 47.59 -30.79
CA ARG A 440 -15.51 48.51 -31.62
C ARG A 440 -16.81 48.94 -30.96
N THR A 441 -17.37 48.11 -30.07
CA THR A 441 -18.60 48.43 -29.32
C THR A 441 -18.33 49.33 -28.10
N ASP A 442 -17.13 49.27 -27.51
CA ASP A 442 -16.80 50.09 -26.32
C ASP A 442 -16.37 51.53 -26.66
N SER A 443 -16.03 51.81 -27.93
CA SER A 443 -15.67 53.16 -28.40
C SER A 443 -16.84 54.11 -28.68
N SER A 444 -18.10 53.72 -28.41
CA SER A 444 -19.30 54.53 -28.72
C SER A 444 -20.09 55.06 -27.51
N VAL A 445 -19.56 55.00 -26.28
CA VAL A 445 -20.26 55.54 -25.10
C VAL A 445 -19.32 56.40 -24.27
N GLY A 446 -19.26 57.69 -24.60
CA GLY A 446 -18.61 58.72 -23.77
C GLY A 446 -19.67 59.59 -23.10
N TYR A 447 -19.82 59.48 -21.78
CA TYR A 447 -20.60 60.43 -20.96
C TYR A 447 -19.62 61.23 -20.09
N GLN A 448 -19.52 62.53 -20.36
CA GLN A 448 -18.81 63.49 -19.50
C GLN A 448 -19.68 63.83 -18.29
N MET A 449 -19.12 63.75 -17.08
CA MET A 449 -19.67 64.42 -15.90
C MET A 449 -18.66 65.48 -15.42
N THR A 450 -19.13 66.72 -15.35
CA THR A 450 -18.47 67.86 -14.70
C THR A 450 -18.61 67.79 -13.17
N PRO A 451 -17.62 68.25 -12.40
CA PRO A 451 -17.73 68.31 -10.95
C PRO A 451 -18.41 69.61 -10.49
N ARG A 452 -19.28 69.52 -9.48
CA ARG A 452 -19.69 70.68 -8.67
C ARG A 452 -19.18 70.53 -7.24
N MET A 453 -18.82 71.68 -6.70
CA MET A 453 -18.30 71.99 -5.35
C MET A 453 -19.16 71.44 -4.23
#